data_AF-A0A651G269-F1
#
_entry.id   AF-A0A651G269-F1
#
_cell.length_a   1.000
_cell.length_b   1.000
_cell.length_c   1.000
_cell.angle_alpha   90.00
_cell.angle_beta   90.00
_cell.angle_gamma   90.00
#
_symmetry.space_group_name_H-M   'P 1'
#
loop_
_entity.id
_entity.type
_entity.pdbx_description
1 polymer ?
#
loop_
_entity_poly.entity_id
_entity_poly.type
_entity_poly.pdbx_seq_one_letter_code
_entity_poly.pdbx_strand_id
1 'polypeptide(L)'
;MFFRRKTPSPEPELDEHGRPIVKRWSQEHLQRLCAENARFQVMTVDGLHWIDPFSLNLVEAAFDWQEAAVDWLLRHRPWRKHGKPHKRSAVVSRRWLHYLKQHIAENRDLRRFLPDGRWLNPLSGSWVGGFPRKQKQITPEMLQAMATAMAEHELQHDQAAPLPHLELERIFDKAIAELRASSASSAQLKSAPPAPVADP
;
A
#
# COMPACT_ATOMS: atom_id res chain seq x y z
N MET A 1 -12.70 30.46 48.11
CA MET A 1 -12.59 30.30 46.64
C MET A 1 -12.57 28.82 46.33
N PHE A 2 -13.61 28.29 45.69
CA PHE A 2 -13.66 26.88 45.29
C PHE A 2 -12.94 26.70 43.96
N PHE A 3 -11.77 26.07 43.97
CA PHE A 3 -11.15 25.59 42.74
C PHE A 3 -12.01 24.44 42.20
N ARG A 4 -12.83 24.70 41.18
CA ARG A 4 -13.43 23.64 40.37
C ARG A 4 -12.26 22.87 39.74
N ARG A 5 -12.00 21.66 40.24
CA ARG A 5 -11.13 20.69 39.55
C ARG A 5 -11.73 20.50 38.16
N LYS A 6 -11.03 20.94 37.11
CA LYS A 6 -11.37 20.59 35.73
C LYS A 6 -11.32 19.06 35.68
N THR A 7 -12.47 18.43 35.49
CA THR A 7 -12.52 17.03 35.09
C THR A 7 -11.63 16.86 33.86
N PRO A 8 -10.81 15.79 33.79
CA PRO A 8 -10.03 15.50 32.60
C PRO A 8 -10.97 15.50 31.40
N SER A 9 -10.61 16.25 30.35
CA SER A 9 -11.43 16.28 29.13
C SER A 9 -11.60 14.85 28.61
N PRO A 10 -12.81 14.48 28.16
CA PRO A 10 -13.08 13.15 27.67
C PRO A 10 -12.13 12.79 26.52
N GLU A 11 -11.98 11.50 26.33
CA GLU A 11 -11.19 10.81 25.30
C GLU A 11 -11.27 11.45 23.90
N PRO A 12 -10.33 11.15 22.99
CA PRO A 12 -10.40 11.68 21.63
C PRO A 12 -11.52 10.93 20.93
N GLU A 13 -12.76 11.34 21.16
CA GLU A 13 -13.93 10.63 20.65
C GLU A 13 -14.01 10.93 19.14
N LEU A 14 -13.34 10.10 18.36
CA LEU A 14 -13.93 9.69 17.11
C LEU A 14 -15.18 8.89 17.50
N ASP A 15 -16.32 9.20 16.89
CA ASP A 15 -17.52 8.40 17.13
C ASP A 15 -17.29 6.93 16.74
N GLU A 16 -18.26 6.06 17.01
CA GLU A 16 -18.26 4.66 16.56
C GLU A 16 -18.01 4.50 15.05
N HIS A 17 -18.19 5.58 14.28
CA HIS A 17 -17.95 5.66 12.85
C HIS A 17 -16.65 6.36 12.48
N GLY A 18 -15.76 6.69 13.42
CA GLY A 18 -14.48 7.33 13.15
C GLY A 18 -14.56 8.83 12.84
N ARG A 19 -15.67 9.53 13.14
CA ARG A 19 -15.87 10.96 12.83
C ARG A 19 -15.51 11.83 14.04
N PRO A 20 -14.98 13.05 13.84
CA PRO A 20 -14.69 13.96 14.94
C PRO A 20 -15.96 14.37 15.70
N ILE A 21 -16.05 14.12 17.01
CA ILE A 21 -17.19 14.57 17.84
C ILE A 21 -17.02 16.02 18.31
N VAL A 22 -15.79 16.50 18.42
CA VAL A 22 -15.47 17.84 18.95
C VAL A 22 -15.27 18.91 17.87
N LYS A 23 -15.82 20.11 18.09
CA LYS A 23 -15.70 21.28 17.18
C LYS A 23 -14.26 21.79 17.02
N ARG A 24 -13.39 21.54 18.01
CA ARG A 24 -11.98 21.90 18.02
C ARG A 24 -11.16 20.80 18.69
N TRP A 25 -10.05 20.45 18.06
CA TRP A 25 -9.04 19.56 18.63
C TRP A 25 -7.97 20.42 19.32
N SER A 26 -7.60 20.08 20.55
CA SER A 26 -6.47 20.71 21.25
C SER A 26 -5.16 20.08 20.75
N GLN A 27 -4.03 20.72 21.03
CA GLN A 27 -2.71 20.17 20.72
C GLN A 27 -2.47 18.82 21.41
N GLU A 28 -2.78 18.73 22.72
CA GLU A 28 -2.69 17.47 23.48
C GLU A 28 -3.54 16.35 22.86
N HIS A 29 -4.75 16.67 22.37
CA HIS A 29 -5.59 15.70 21.69
C HIS A 29 -4.97 15.19 20.39
N LEU A 30 -4.38 16.09 19.60
CA LEU A 30 -3.71 15.73 18.35
C LEU A 30 -2.45 14.89 18.61
N GLN A 31 -1.66 15.26 19.63
CA GLN A 31 -0.50 14.49 20.04
C GLN A 31 -0.89 13.06 20.40
N ARG A 32 -1.92 12.89 21.22
CA ARG A 32 -2.47 11.58 21.57
C ARG A 32 -2.98 10.82 20.35
N LEU A 33 -3.74 11.48 19.47
CA LEU A 33 -4.27 10.87 18.26
C LEU A 33 -3.16 10.34 17.34
N CYS A 34 -2.09 11.11 17.15
CA CYS A 34 -0.91 10.67 16.40
C CYS A 34 -0.16 9.54 17.12
N ALA A 35 -0.06 9.58 18.44
CA ALA A 35 0.64 8.57 19.25
C ALA A 35 -0.09 7.21 19.31
N GLU A 36 -1.43 7.20 19.31
CA GLU A 36 -2.21 5.99 19.58
C GLU A 36 -2.84 5.36 18.34
N ASN A 37 -3.10 6.15 17.28
CA ASN A 37 -3.83 5.66 16.12
C ASN A 37 -2.89 5.29 14.97
N ALA A 38 -2.79 3.99 14.67
CA ALA A 38 -1.88 3.47 13.65
C ALA A 38 -2.04 4.06 12.24
N ARG A 39 -3.20 4.66 11.90
CA ARG A 39 -3.36 5.35 10.59
C ARG A 39 -2.71 6.73 10.56
N PHE A 40 -2.47 7.35 11.72
CA PHE A 40 -1.78 8.63 11.86
C PHE A 40 -0.27 8.46 12.02
N GLN A 41 0.23 7.22 12.07
CA GLN A 41 1.65 6.90 12.25
C GLN A 41 2.32 6.48 10.93
N VAL A 42 1.63 6.64 9.80
CA VAL A 42 2.14 6.19 8.50
C VAL A 42 3.03 7.26 7.89
N MET A 43 4.32 6.94 7.80
CA MET A 43 5.35 7.70 7.09
C MET A 43 5.55 7.17 5.68
N THR A 44 6.26 7.88 4.82
CA THR A 44 6.81 7.34 3.56
C THR A 44 7.92 6.31 3.85
N VAL A 45 8.24 5.47 2.85
CA VAL A 45 9.25 4.40 3.01
C VAL A 45 10.65 4.96 3.33
N ASP A 46 10.97 6.13 2.80
CA ASP A 46 12.21 6.87 3.06
C ASP A 46 12.20 7.63 4.41
N GLY A 47 11.07 7.64 5.13
CA GLY A 47 10.91 8.35 6.40
C GLY A 47 10.89 9.88 6.29
N LEU A 48 10.86 10.44 5.08
CA LEU A 48 10.97 11.90 4.88
C LEU A 48 9.63 12.64 5.02
N HIS A 49 8.51 11.95 4.81
CA HIS A 49 7.18 12.55 4.83
C HIS A 49 6.21 11.77 5.70
N TRP A 50 5.39 12.49 6.45
CA TRP A 50 4.17 11.98 7.05
C TRP A 50 3.01 12.01 6.06
N ILE A 51 2.13 11.01 6.10
CA ILE A 51 0.96 10.95 5.22
C ILE A 51 -0.28 11.39 6.00
N ASP A 52 -0.85 12.54 5.63
CA ASP A 52 -2.08 13.04 6.25
C ASP A 52 -3.24 12.06 6.00
N PRO A 53 -3.81 11.41 7.02
CA PRO A 53 -4.85 10.42 6.83
C PRO A 53 -6.19 11.01 6.37
N PHE A 54 -6.37 12.34 6.38
CA PHE A 54 -7.59 12.98 5.86
C PHE A 54 -7.52 13.27 4.35
N SER A 55 -6.36 13.69 3.87
CA SER A 55 -6.18 14.17 2.50
C SER A 55 -5.29 13.28 1.63
N LEU A 56 -4.54 12.36 2.24
CA LEU A 56 -3.48 11.56 1.62
C LEU A 56 -2.33 12.38 1.03
N ASN A 57 -2.21 13.64 1.46
CA ASN A 57 -1.09 14.51 1.13
C ASN A 57 0.16 14.10 1.91
N LEU A 58 1.31 14.36 1.30
CA LEU A 58 2.62 14.18 1.92
C LEU A 58 3.02 15.48 2.63
N VAL A 59 3.37 15.38 3.90
CA VAL A 59 3.82 16.49 4.74
C VAL A 59 5.27 16.22 5.12
N GLU A 60 6.18 17.16 4.85
CA GLU A 60 7.59 17.02 5.20
C GLU A 60 7.76 16.83 6.70
N ALA A 61 8.49 15.79 7.10
CA ALA A 61 8.54 15.35 8.50
C ALA A 61 9.82 14.56 8.82
N ALA A 62 10.98 15.01 8.32
CA ALA A 62 12.23 14.27 8.36
C ALA A 62 12.87 14.07 9.75
N PHE A 63 12.51 14.89 10.75
CA PHE A 63 13.11 14.84 12.10
C PHE A 63 12.12 14.36 13.16
N ASP A 64 11.09 15.16 13.44
CA ASP A 64 10.01 14.81 14.37
C ASP A 64 8.68 14.76 13.60
N TRP A 65 8.34 13.55 13.14
CA TRP A 65 7.13 13.37 12.35
C TRP A 65 5.86 13.68 13.16
N GLN A 66 5.89 13.47 14.47
CA GLN A 66 4.73 13.66 15.32
C GLN A 66 4.48 15.15 15.55
N GLU A 67 5.53 15.94 15.81
CA GLU A 67 5.44 17.40 15.89
C GLU A 67 4.93 17.99 14.57
N ALA A 68 5.50 17.57 13.43
CA ALA A 68 5.09 18.02 12.11
C ALA A 68 3.62 17.67 11.80
N ALA A 69 3.17 16.45 12.14
CA ALA A 69 1.79 16.03 11.96
C ALA A 69 0.81 16.87 12.80
N VAL A 70 1.14 17.09 14.09
CA VAL A 70 0.31 17.88 15.01
C VAL A 70 0.21 19.33 14.53
N ASP A 71 1.33 19.94 14.16
CA ASP A 71 1.37 21.30 13.65
C ASP A 71 0.58 21.44 12.33
N TRP A 72 0.74 20.50 11.39
CA TRP A 72 -0.05 20.45 10.16
C TRP A 72 -1.55 20.39 10.45
N LEU A 73 -1.97 19.50 11.34
CA LEU A 73 -3.36 19.29 11.72
C LEU A 73 -3.96 20.53 12.40
N LEU A 74 -3.21 21.21 13.29
CA LEU A 74 -3.65 22.46 13.94
C LEU A 74 -3.89 23.58 12.93
N ARG A 75 -2.97 23.74 11.98
CA ARG A 75 -3.00 24.80 10.95
C ARG A 75 -4.09 24.56 9.92
N HIS A 76 -4.14 23.36 9.34
CA HIS A 76 -4.97 23.09 8.16
C HIS A 76 -6.36 22.55 8.49
N ARG A 77 -6.52 21.93 9.67
CA ARG A 77 -7.79 21.36 10.15
C ARG A 77 -8.49 20.50 9.08
N PRO A 78 -7.81 19.53 8.46
CA PRO A 78 -8.31 18.85 7.26
C PRO A 78 -9.62 18.08 7.50
N TRP A 79 -9.91 17.70 8.74
CA TRP A 79 -11.20 17.10 9.14
C TRP A 79 -12.41 17.99 8.85
N ARG A 80 -12.26 19.32 8.76
CA ARG A 80 -13.37 20.22 8.41
C ARG A 80 -13.80 20.11 6.96
N LYS A 81 -12.87 19.75 6.06
CA LYS A 81 -13.12 19.64 4.62
C LYS A 81 -13.39 18.19 4.20
N HIS A 82 -12.60 17.26 4.73
CA HIS A 82 -12.62 15.86 4.31
C HIS A 82 -13.50 14.97 5.22
N GLY A 83 -13.88 15.45 6.40
CA GLY A 83 -14.69 14.72 7.36
C GLY A 83 -13.91 13.61 8.05
N LYS A 84 -14.12 12.36 7.63
CA LYS A 84 -13.55 11.16 8.25
C LYS A 84 -12.15 10.86 7.69
N PRO A 85 -11.16 10.48 8.52
CA PRO A 85 -9.87 10.04 8.01
C PRO A 85 -10.03 8.71 7.25
N HIS A 86 -9.21 8.55 6.20
CA HIS A 86 -9.10 7.32 5.43
C HIS A 86 -8.75 6.12 6.32
N LYS A 87 -9.08 4.91 5.84
CA LYS A 87 -8.67 3.66 6.50
C LYS A 87 -7.15 3.52 6.43
N ARG A 88 -6.54 2.84 7.42
CA ARG A 88 -5.10 2.55 7.45
C ARG A 88 -4.61 1.95 6.13
N SER A 89 -5.37 1.04 5.51
CA SER A 89 -5.04 0.44 4.21
C SER A 89 -4.88 1.44 3.07
N ALA A 90 -5.69 2.49 3.02
CA ALA A 90 -5.56 3.53 2.01
C ALA A 90 -4.33 4.41 2.25
N VAL A 91 -4.01 4.72 3.51
CA VAL A 91 -2.82 5.50 3.87
C VAL A 91 -1.54 4.71 3.57
N VAL A 92 -1.52 3.41 3.90
CA VAL A 92 -0.41 2.50 3.58
C VAL A 92 -0.28 2.29 2.05
N SER A 93 -1.39 2.16 1.33
CA SER A 93 -1.37 2.12 -0.15
C SER A 93 -0.79 3.42 -0.72
N ARG A 94 -1.10 4.58 -0.13
CA ARG A 94 -0.47 5.85 -0.52
C ARG A 94 1.05 5.86 -0.31
N ARG A 95 1.55 5.31 0.80
CA ARG A 95 2.99 5.12 1.05
C ARG A 95 3.64 4.32 -0.08
N TRP A 96 3.08 3.16 -0.39
CA TRP A 96 3.64 2.28 -1.44
C TRP A 96 3.55 2.90 -2.83
N LEU A 97 2.47 3.62 -3.14
CA LEU A 97 2.34 4.34 -4.40
C LEU A 97 3.43 5.40 -4.57
N HIS A 98 3.75 6.14 -3.49
CA HIS A 98 4.84 7.12 -3.51
C HIS A 98 6.19 6.45 -3.81
N TYR A 99 6.51 5.38 -3.08
CA TYR A 99 7.73 4.60 -3.28
C TYR A 99 7.83 4.04 -4.71
N LEU A 100 6.76 3.42 -5.22
CA LEU A 100 6.75 2.87 -6.58
C LEU A 100 6.97 3.96 -7.63
N LYS A 101 6.35 5.13 -7.49
CA LYS A 101 6.55 6.25 -8.44
C LYS A 101 8.00 6.71 -8.52
N GLN A 102 8.73 6.69 -7.41
CA GLN A 102 10.14 7.09 -7.37
C GLN A 102 11.08 6.00 -7.89
N HIS A 103 10.82 4.74 -7.55
CA HIS A 103 11.83 3.69 -7.72
C HIS A 103 11.56 2.71 -8.86
N ILE A 104 10.35 2.65 -9.42
CA ILE A 104 10.01 1.60 -10.39
C ILE A 104 10.82 1.69 -11.70
N ALA A 105 11.27 2.88 -12.09
CA ALA A 105 12.05 3.07 -13.31
C ALA A 105 13.47 2.49 -13.19
N GLU A 106 14.01 2.41 -11.98
CA GLU A 106 15.40 2.05 -11.71
C GLU A 106 15.49 0.65 -11.09
N ASN A 107 14.64 0.35 -10.12
CA ASN A 107 14.63 -0.93 -9.42
C ASN A 107 14.05 -2.04 -10.32
N ARG A 108 14.87 -3.02 -10.65
CA ARG A 108 14.49 -4.17 -11.49
C ARG A 108 13.55 -5.13 -10.77
N ASP A 109 13.65 -5.23 -9.44
CA ASP A 109 12.82 -6.15 -8.66
C ASP A 109 11.36 -5.73 -8.64
N LEU A 110 11.08 -4.42 -8.72
CA LEU A 110 9.72 -3.89 -8.86
C LEU A 110 9.09 -4.18 -10.22
N ARG A 111 9.88 -4.58 -11.22
CA ARG A 111 9.47 -4.78 -12.62
C ARG A 111 9.46 -6.25 -13.05
N ARG A 112 9.39 -7.18 -12.10
CA ARG A 112 9.30 -8.62 -12.37
C ARG A 112 7.87 -8.99 -12.78
N PHE A 113 7.61 -8.98 -14.09
CA PHE A 113 6.34 -9.40 -14.71
C PHE A 113 6.52 -10.67 -15.54
N LEU A 114 5.61 -11.63 -15.40
CA LEU A 114 5.53 -12.81 -16.26
C LEU A 114 4.89 -12.47 -17.62
N PRO A 115 5.13 -13.30 -18.65
CA PRO A 115 4.50 -13.15 -19.95
C PRO A 115 2.96 -13.13 -19.94
N ASP A 116 2.34 -13.75 -18.94
CA ASP A 116 0.89 -13.83 -18.73
C ASP A 116 0.28 -12.61 -18.03
N GLY A 117 1.08 -11.62 -17.65
CA GLY A 117 0.62 -10.40 -16.97
C GLY A 117 0.51 -10.51 -15.46
N ARG A 118 1.08 -11.56 -14.84
CA ARG A 118 1.26 -11.59 -13.38
C ARG A 118 2.50 -10.81 -12.97
N TRP A 119 2.37 -10.01 -11.92
CA TRP A 119 3.45 -9.26 -11.28
C TRP A 119 3.92 -9.96 -10.01
N LEU A 120 5.23 -10.02 -9.77
CA LEU A 120 5.80 -10.53 -8.53
C LEU A 120 5.80 -9.43 -7.47
N ASN A 121 5.00 -9.56 -6.42
CA ASN A 121 5.03 -8.62 -5.29
C ASN A 121 6.34 -8.83 -4.50
N PRO A 122 7.22 -7.81 -4.41
CA PRO A 122 8.52 -7.94 -3.77
C PRO A 122 8.44 -8.10 -2.25
N LEU A 123 7.33 -7.71 -1.61
CA LEU A 123 7.15 -7.88 -0.17
C LEU A 123 6.75 -9.31 0.20
N SER A 124 5.92 -9.95 -0.64
CA SER A 124 5.28 -11.22 -0.29
C SER A 124 5.81 -12.42 -1.07
N GLY A 125 6.57 -12.17 -2.15
CA GLY A 125 6.98 -13.22 -3.09
C GLY A 125 5.79 -13.85 -3.85
N SER A 126 4.59 -13.27 -3.74
CA SER A 126 3.38 -13.80 -4.35
C SER A 126 3.12 -13.16 -5.72
N TRP A 127 2.47 -13.93 -6.60
CA TRP A 127 2.08 -13.46 -7.92
C TRP A 127 0.72 -12.76 -7.89
N VAL A 128 0.67 -11.50 -8.33
CA VAL A 128 -0.55 -10.70 -8.43
C VAL A 128 -0.95 -10.57 -9.89
N GLY A 129 -2.16 -11.01 -10.25
CA GLY A 129 -2.69 -10.93 -11.61
C GLY A 129 -3.32 -9.59 -11.95
N GLY A 130 -3.85 -9.47 -13.17
CA GLY A 130 -4.63 -8.30 -13.60
C GLY A 130 -3.83 -7.18 -14.26
N PHE A 131 -2.57 -7.41 -14.63
CA PHE A 131 -1.72 -6.43 -15.32
C PHE A 131 -1.61 -6.76 -16.82
N PRO A 132 -2.44 -6.18 -17.70
CA PRO A 132 -2.42 -6.50 -19.12
C PRO A 132 -1.11 -6.08 -19.78
N ARG A 133 -0.36 -7.06 -20.31
CA ARG A 133 0.96 -6.87 -20.94
C ARG A 133 0.94 -6.10 -22.27
N LYS A 134 -0.24 -5.81 -22.84
CA LYS A 134 -0.34 -5.10 -24.13
C LYS A 134 0.36 -3.73 -24.07
N GLN A 135 0.54 -3.17 -22.88
CA GLN A 135 1.29 -1.96 -22.66
C GLN A 135 2.66 -2.33 -22.08
N LYS A 136 3.74 -2.09 -22.83
CA LYS A 136 5.13 -2.15 -22.30
C LYS A 136 5.41 -1.05 -21.26
N GLN A 137 4.41 -0.21 -20.96
CA GLN A 137 4.50 0.93 -20.07
C GLN A 137 3.66 0.64 -18.82
N ILE A 138 4.18 1.02 -17.68
CA ILE A 138 3.48 0.90 -16.40
C ILE A 138 2.52 2.08 -16.30
N THR A 139 1.21 1.82 -16.28
CA THR A 139 0.20 2.87 -16.15
C THR A 139 -0.01 3.30 -14.70
N PRO A 140 -0.61 4.48 -14.45
CA PRO A 140 -1.00 4.89 -13.11
C PRO A 140 -1.93 3.89 -12.40
N GLU A 141 -2.84 3.24 -13.13
CA GLU A 141 -3.76 2.23 -12.58
C GLU A 141 -3.00 0.98 -12.14
N MET A 142 -1.98 0.56 -12.92
CA MET A 142 -1.10 -0.54 -12.54
C MET A 142 -0.33 -0.21 -11.26
N LEU A 143 0.27 0.98 -11.17
CA LEU A 143 0.96 1.43 -9.96
C LEU A 143 0.04 1.42 -8.74
N GLN A 144 -1.21 1.86 -8.90
CA GLN A 144 -2.19 1.85 -7.83
C GLN A 144 -2.55 0.44 -7.38
N ALA A 145 -2.72 -0.51 -8.32
CA ALA A 145 -2.99 -1.91 -7.99
C ALA A 145 -1.80 -2.57 -7.28
N MET A 146 -0.57 -2.33 -7.75
CA MET A 146 0.66 -2.78 -7.09
C MET A 146 0.75 -2.24 -5.65
N ALA A 147 0.52 -0.93 -5.47
CA ALA A 147 0.56 -0.28 -4.17
C ALA A 147 -0.47 -0.86 -3.18
N THR A 148 -1.68 -1.17 -3.65
CA THR A 148 -2.71 -1.83 -2.84
C THR A 148 -2.29 -3.25 -2.44
N ALA A 149 -1.74 -4.04 -3.35
CA ALA A 149 -1.27 -5.39 -3.03
C ALA A 149 -0.12 -5.40 -2.01
N MET A 150 0.81 -4.43 -2.11
CA MET A 150 1.87 -4.23 -1.12
C MET A 150 1.29 -3.84 0.25
N ALA A 151 0.30 -2.94 0.26
CA ALA A 151 -0.37 -2.49 1.47
C ALA A 151 -1.12 -3.59 2.20
N GLU A 152 -1.83 -4.45 1.46
CA GLU A 152 -2.55 -5.59 2.03
C GLU A 152 -1.60 -6.57 2.71
N HIS A 153 -0.49 -6.90 2.06
CA HIS A 153 0.50 -7.80 2.62
C HIS A 153 1.12 -7.27 3.91
N GLU A 154 1.51 -5.99 3.93
CA GLU A 154 2.09 -5.38 5.13
C GLU A 154 1.09 -5.27 6.28
N LEU A 155 -0.20 -5.03 6.00
CA LEU A 155 -1.21 -5.03 7.06
C LEU A 155 -1.47 -6.41 7.67
N GLN A 156 -1.16 -7.48 6.94
CA GLN A 156 -1.24 -8.85 7.43
C GLN A 156 0.00 -9.27 8.22
N HIS A 157 1.16 -8.67 7.94
CA HIS A 157 2.45 -9.01 8.54
C HIS A 157 3.07 -7.76 9.15
N ASP A 158 2.98 -7.64 10.47
CA ASP A 158 3.58 -6.54 11.22
C ASP A 158 5.10 -6.54 10.94
N GLN A 159 5.59 -5.52 10.21
CA GLN A 159 6.97 -5.36 9.71
C GLN A 159 7.37 -6.16 8.45
N ALA A 160 6.59 -6.06 7.37
CA ALA A 160 7.01 -6.59 6.07
C ALA A 160 8.19 -5.81 5.46
N ALA A 161 9.39 -6.41 5.46
CA ALA A 161 10.51 -5.97 4.63
C ALA A 161 10.43 -6.62 3.24
N PRO A 162 10.94 -5.95 2.18
CA PRO A 162 11.11 -6.59 0.87
C PRO A 162 11.97 -7.85 0.95
N LEU A 163 11.59 -8.88 0.18
CA LEU A 163 12.40 -10.09 0.06
C LEU A 163 13.77 -9.78 -0.56
N PRO A 164 14.82 -10.53 -0.18
CA PRO A 164 16.14 -10.37 -0.79
C PRO A 164 16.11 -10.59 -2.31
N HIS A 165 16.96 -9.85 -3.04
CA HIS A 165 17.06 -9.92 -4.51
C HIS A 165 17.17 -11.36 -5.05
N LEU A 166 18.06 -12.15 -4.45
CA LEU A 166 18.30 -13.54 -4.86
C LEU A 166 17.06 -14.43 -4.70
N GLU A 167 16.24 -14.15 -3.68
CA GLU A 167 15.00 -14.90 -3.47
C GLU A 167 13.95 -14.52 -4.51
N LEU A 168 13.81 -13.24 -4.82
CA LEU A 168 12.93 -12.77 -5.89
C LEU A 168 13.35 -13.32 -7.26
N GLU A 169 14.65 -13.37 -7.53
CA GLU A 169 15.19 -13.97 -8.75
C GLU A 169 14.87 -15.46 -8.84
N ARG A 170 15.11 -16.23 -7.77
CA ARG A 170 14.77 -17.65 -7.70
C ARG A 170 13.28 -17.90 -7.95
N ILE A 171 12.39 -17.12 -7.33
CA ILE A 171 10.94 -17.25 -7.52
C ILE A 171 10.56 -16.94 -8.98
N PHE A 172 11.15 -15.89 -9.54
CA PHE A 172 10.90 -15.46 -10.91
C PHE A 172 11.32 -16.52 -11.94
N ASP A 173 12.54 -17.04 -11.83
CA ASP A 173 13.10 -18.03 -12.77
C ASP A 173 12.33 -19.35 -12.73
N LYS A 174 11.95 -19.79 -11.53
CA LYS A 174 11.10 -20.97 -11.35
C LYS A 174 9.77 -20.80 -12.10
N ALA A 175 9.10 -19.67 -11.93
CA ALA A 175 7.82 -19.41 -12.58
C ALA A 175 7.93 -19.31 -14.11
N ILE A 176 9.04 -18.77 -14.63
CA ILE A 176 9.33 -18.73 -16.07
C ILE A 176 9.54 -20.15 -16.62
N ALA A 177 10.29 -20.99 -15.91
CA ALA A 177 10.51 -22.38 -16.30
C ALA A 177 9.19 -23.18 -16.33
N GLU A 178 8.35 -23.02 -15.31
CA GLU A 178 7.01 -23.62 -15.25
C GLU A 178 6.12 -23.17 -16.42
N LEU A 179 6.08 -21.87 -16.72
CA LEU A 179 5.26 -21.34 -17.82
C LEU A 179 5.70 -21.89 -19.18
N ARG A 180 7.02 -22.07 -19.40
CA ARG A 180 7.56 -22.67 -20.62
C ARG A 180 7.19 -24.15 -20.73
N ALA A 181 7.27 -24.90 -19.63
CA ALA A 181 6.88 -26.31 -19.59
C ALA A 181 5.38 -26.48 -19.91
N SER A 182 4.50 -25.66 -19.32
CA SER A 182 3.06 -25.69 -19.60
C SER A 182 2.73 -25.33 -21.05
N SER A 183 3.47 -24.37 -21.64
CA SER A 183 3.28 -23.96 -23.04
C SER A 183 3.70 -25.07 -24.02
N ALA A 184 4.80 -25.76 -23.74
CA ALA A 184 5.29 -26.86 -24.57
C ALA A 184 4.33 -28.07 -24.56
N SER A 185 3.82 -28.45 -23.39
CA SER A 185 2.84 -29.54 -23.26
C SER A 185 1.52 -29.22 -23.99
N SER A 186 1.05 -27.98 -23.91
CA SER A 186 -0.15 -27.54 -24.63
C SER A 186 0.01 -27.56 -26.15
N ALA A 187 1.23 -27.28 -26.66
CA ALA A 187 1.52 -27.33 -28.09
C ALA A 187 1.54 -28.78 -28.60
N GLN A 188 2.09 -29.72 -27.85
CA GLN A 188 2.13 -31.15 -28.21
C GLN A 188 0.72 -31.74 -28.32
N LEU A 189 -0.18 -31.42 -27.38
CA LEU A 189 -1.58 -31.87 -27.44
C LEU A 189 -2.32 -31.34 -28.66
N LYS A 190 -2.04 -30.10 -29.10
CA LYS A 190 -2.65 -29.51 -30.30
C LYS A 190 -2.10 -30.08 -31.61
N SER A 191 -0.87 -30.61 -31.61
CA SER A 191 -0.25 -31.23 -32.78
C SER A 191 -0.61 -32.71 -32.97
N ALA A 192 -1.36 -33.32 -32.06
CA ALA A 192 -1.81 -34.70 -32.21
C ALA A 192 -2.73 -34.80 -33.44
N PRO A 193 -2.43 -35.69 -34.41
CA PRO A 193 -3.26 -35.84 -35.61
C PRO A 193 -4.69 -36.23 -35.22
N PRO A 194 -5.71 -35.73 -35.94
CA PRO A 194 -7.09 -36.13 -35.68
C PRO A 194 -7.19 -37.65 -35.78
N ALA A 195 -7.86 -38.27 -34.80
CA ALA A 195 -8.08 -39.70 -34.80
C ALA A 195 -8.72 -40.11 -36.14
N PRO A 196 -8.29 -41.21 -36.76
CA PRO A 196 -8.86 -41.68 -38.01
C PRO A 196 -10.37 -41.85 -37.83
N VAL A 197 -11.14 -41.17 -38.68
CA VAL A 197 -12.60 -41.33 -38.74
C VAL A 197 -12.83 -42.79 -39.17
N ALA A 198 -13.43 -43.59 -38.29
CA ALA A 198 -13.84 -44.94 -38.66
C ALA A 198 -15.03 -44.82 -39.61
N ASP A 199 -14.82 -45.16 -40.88
CA ASP A 199 -15.91 -45.26 -41.86
C ASP A 199 -16.81 -46.47 -41.51
N PRO A 200 -18.15 -46.29 -41.50
CA PRO A 200 -19.12 -47.33 -41.19
C PRO A 200 -19.38 -48.32 -42.33
#